data_AF-A0A9Q3VLM1-F1
#
_entry.id   AF-A0A9Q3VLM1-F1
#
_cell.length_a   1.000
_cell.length_b   1.000
_cell.length_c   1.000
_cell.angle_alpha   90.00
_cell.angle_beta   90.00
_cell.angle_gamma   90.00
#
_symmetry.space_group_name_H-M   'P 1'
#
loop_
_entity.id
_entity.type
_entity.pdbx_description
1 polymer ?
#
loop_
_entity_poly.entity_id
_entity_poly.type
_entity_poly.pdbx_seq_one_letter_code
_entity_poly.pdbx_strand_id
1 'polypeptide(L)'
;MVIIGDAAHAVASSSGQGVSMAVEDAATLAVCLRNIPDTDRALAAFHDRRRQRVERVVEYGAKTSSDKAAGGLTRLVVRLLTPCFLRKAAKDGVDSLDWMFAHRIEWAERTGLGA
;
A
#
# COMPACT_ATOMS: atom_id res chain seq x y z
N MET A 1 -12.84 -14.22 13.37
CA MET A 1 -11.63 -14.70 12.66
C MET A 1 -11.22 -13.68 11.62
N VAL A 2 -9.92 -13.48 11.38
CA VAL A 2 -9.39 -12.52 10.39
C VAL A 2 -8.20 -13.13 9.64
N ILE A 3 -7.98 -12.72 8.39
CA ILE A 3 -6.83 -13.09 7.57
C ILE A 3 -6.02 -11.82 7.31
N ILE A 4 -4.69 -11.92 7.37
CA ILE A 4 -3.78 -10.79 7.16
C ILE A 4 -2.61 -11.19 6.25
N GLY A 5 -1.88 -10.20 5.75
CA GLY A 5 -0.69 -10.41 4.91
C GLY A 5 -1.04 -11.02 3.55
N ASP A 6 -0.11 -11.78 2.98
CA ASP A 6 -0.24 -12.34 1.62
C ASP A 6 -1.45 -13.29 1.49
N ALA A 7 -1.86 -13.94 2.60
CA ALA A 7 -3.07 -14.74 2.65
C ALA A 7 -4.35 -13.91 2.46
N ALA A 8 -4.33 -12.61 2.79
CA ALA A 8 -5.45 -11.69 2.61
C ALA A 8 -5.34 -10.91 1.30
N HIS A 9 -4.14 -10.53 0.87
CA HIS A 9 -3.96 -9.61 -0.26
C HIS A 9 -2.70 -9.84 -1.08
N ALA A 10 -2.57 -11.02 -1.67
CA ALA A 10 -1.49 -11.33 -2.62
C ALA A 10 -1.31 -10.21 -3.66
N VAL A 11 -0.27 -9.39 -3.47
CA VAL A 11 0.03 -8.21 -4.28
C VAL A 11 1.09 -8.57 -5.32
N ALA A 12 0.93 -8.02 -6.53
CA ALA A 12 1.92 -8.21 -7.58
C ALA A 12 3.31 -7.77 -7.10
N SER A 13 4.32 -8.63 -7.30
CA SER A 13 5.72 -8.40 -6.92
C SER A 13 6.29 -7.11 -7.54
N SER A 14 5.71 -6.67 -8.65
CA SER A 14 6.01 -5.41 -9.34
C SER A 14 5.86 -4.17 -8.46
N SER A 15 5.01 -4.20 -7.43
CA SER A 15 4.77 -3.09 -6.50
C SER A 15 5.78 -3.03 -5.35
N GLY A 16 6.43 -4.15 -5.02
CA GLY A 16 7.34 -4.25 -3.87
C GLY A 16 6.68 -4.07 -2.50
N GLN A 17 5.35 -4.09 -2.41
CA GLN A 17 4.63 -3.71 -1.18
C GLN A 17 4.22 -4.89 -0.27
N GLY A 18 4.41 -6.15 -0.66
CA GLY A 18 3.87 -7.31 0.09
C GLY A 18 4.27 -7.35 1.57
N VAL A 19 5.55 -7.15 1.88
CA VAL A 19 6.03 -7.10 3.28
C VAL A 19 5.49 -5.87 4.01
N SER A 20 5.50 -4.70 3.37
CA SER A 20 4.98 -3.46 3.98
C SER A 20 3.51 -3.61 4.34
N MET A 21 2.71 -4.19 3.44
CA MET A 21 1.29 -4.44 3.66
C MET A 21 1.01 -5.40 4.82
N ALA A 22 1.81 -6.46 4.96
CA ALA A 22 1.70 -7.39 6.08
C ALA A 22 2.06 -6.71 7.43
N VAL A 23 3.09 -5.86 7.45
CA VAL A 23 3.47 -5.08 8.63
C VAL A 23 2.39 -4.05 8.99
N GLU A 24 1.82 -3.36 7.99
CA GLU A 24 0.72 -2.43 8.18
C GLU A 24 -0.53 -3.11 8.76
N ASP A 25 -0.85 -4.33 8.30
CA ASP A 25 -1.94 -5.13 8.86
C ASP A 25 -1.70 -5.47 10.32
N ALA A 26 -0.51 -5.98 10.66
CA ALA A 26 -0.16 -6.35 12.02
C ALA A 26 -0.24 -5.14 12.97
N ALA A 27 0.28 -3.99 12.55
CA ALA A 27 0.21 -2.76 13.33
C ALA A 27 -1.23 -2.27 13.52
N THR A 28 -2.04 -2.27 12.45
CA THR A 28 -3.44 -1.82 12.52
C THR A 28 -4.29 -2.76 13.38
N LEU A 29 -4.10 -4.07 13.24
CA LEU A 29 -4.79 -5.08 14.05
C LEU A 29 -4.44 -4.91 15.53
N ALA A 30 -3.16 -4.70 15.85
CA ALA A 30 -2.72 -4.43 17.22
C ALA A 30 -3.36 -3.16 17.80
N VAL A 31 -3.48 -2.08 17.03
CA VAL A 31 -4.17 -0.85 17.48
C VAL A 31 -5.66 -1.13 17.74
N CYS A 32 -6.35 -1.84 16.83
CA CYS A 32 -7.77 -2.16 17.01
C CYS A 32 -8.02 -3.02 18.25
N LEU A 33 -7.23 -4.08 18.44
CA LEU A 33 -7.36 -4.98 19.60
C LEU A 33 -6.99 -4.28 20.92
N ARG A 34 -6.05 -3.34 20.90
CA ARG A 34 -5.67 -2.56 22.09
C ARG A 34 -6.76 -1.57 22.51
N ASN A 35 -7.42 -0.93 21.54
CA ASN A 35 -8.33 0.17 21.81
C ASN A 35 -9.82 -0.27 21.91
N ILE A 36 -10.18 -1.44 21.38
CA ILE A 36 -11.56 -1.95 21.37
C ILE A 36 -11.60 -3.27 22.16
N PRO A 37 -12.21 -3.28 23.37
CA PRO A 37 -12.25 -4.48 24.22
C PRO A 37 -13.05 -5.66 23.65
N ASP A 38 -14.01 -5.37 22.77
CA ASP A 38 -14.81 -6.38 22.09
C ASP A 38 -14.09 -6.88 20.84
N THR A 39 -13.73 -8.15 20.82
CA THR A 39 -12.93 -8.76 19.75
C THR A 39 -13.62 -8.63 18.39
N ASP A 40 -14.92 -8.91 18.29
CA ASP A 40 -15.61 -8.90 17.00
C ASP A 40 -15.70 -7.49 16.41
N ARG A 41 -15.97 -6.48 17.26
CA ARG A 41 -15.92 -5.07 16.88
C ARG A 41 -14.51 -4.61 16.52
N ALA A 42 -13.48 -5.11 17.21
CA ALA A 42 -12.10 -4.80 16.89
C ALA A 42 -11.70 -5.34 15.50
N LEU A 43 -12.12 -6.57 15.18
CA LEU A 43 -11.87 -7.20 13.88
C LEU A 43 -12.63 -6.49 12.75
N ALA A 44 -13.87 -6.07 12.98
CA ALA A 44 -14.63 -5.26 12.01
C ALA A 44 -13.95 -3.91 11.75
N ALA A 45 -13.54 -3.19 12.80
CA ALA A 45 -12.83 -1.93 12.68
C ALA A 45 -11.47 -2.07 11.96
N PHE A 46 -10.75 -3.16 12.20
CA PHE A 46 -9.53 -3.50 11.45
C PHE A 46 -9.83 -3.66 9.95
N HIS A 47 -10.84 -4.45 9.61
CA HIS A 47 -11.21 -4.72 8.23
C HIS A 47 -11.56 -3.42 7.48
N ASP A 48 -12.38 -2.57 8.09
CA ASP A 48 -12.82 -1.31 7.47
C ASP A 48 -11.65 -0.34 7.23
N ARG A 49 -10.71 -0.26 8.17
CA ARG A 49 -9.51 0.59 8.04
C ARG A 49 -8.55 0.10 6.95
N ARG A 50 -8.42 -1.21 6.77
CA ARG A 50 -7.45 -1.79 5.83
C ARG A 50 -7.98 -1.91 4.41
N ARG A 51 -9.29 -2.06 4.22
CA ARG A 51 -9.92 -2.31 2.92
C ARG A 51 -9.48 -1.33 1.82
N GLN A 52 -9.69 -0.04 2.03
CA GLN A 52 -9.35 0.98 1.01
C GLN A 52 -7.85 1.01 0.67
N ARG A 53 -6.99 0.82 1.68
CA ARG A 53 -5.53 0.83 1.50
C ARG A 53 -5.07 -0.38 0.70
N VAL A 54 -5.57 -1.56 1.04
CA VAL A 54 -5.27 -2.83 0.35
C VAL A 54 -5.71 -2.77 -1.11
N GLU A 55 -6.97 -2.41 -1.36
CA GLU A 55 -7.54 -2.34 -2.71
C GLU A 55 -6.71 -1.40 -3.61
N ARG A 56 -6.31 -0.24 -3.10
CA ARG A 56 -5.51 0.74 -3.85
C ARG A 56 -4.11 0.23 -4.22
N VAL A 57 -3.44 -0.51 -3.33
CA VAL A 57 -2.10 -1.08 -3.59
C VAL A 57 -2.17 -2.23 -4.57
N VAL A 58 -3.18 -3.11 -4.44
CA VAL A 58 -3.42 -4.22 -5.37
C VAL A 58 -3.68 -3.69 -6.78
N GLU A 59 -4.56 -2.69 -6.92
CA GLU A 59 -4.85 -2.07 -8.21
C GLU A 59 -3.62 -1.43 -8.84
N TYR A 60 -2.80 -0.72 -8.04
CA TYR A 60 -1.55 -0.13 -8.51
C TYR A 60 -0.55 -1.19 -9.00
N GLY A 61 -0.39 -2.29 -8.24
CA GLY A 61 0.48 -3.40 -8.60
C GLY A 61 0.04 -4.09 -9.90
N ALA A 62 -1.27 -4.29 -10.09
CA ALA A 62 -1.82 -4.87 -11.30
C ALA A 62 -1.53 -3.99 -12.54
N LYS A 63 -1.80 -2.68 -12.47
CA LYS A 63 -1.51 -1.72 -13.55
C LYS A 63 -0.02 -1.69 -13.90
N THR A 64 0.84 -1.58 -12.90
CA THR A 64 2.30 -1.52 -13.11
C THR A 64 2.88 -2.84 -13.62
N SER A 65 2.20 -3.97 -13.40
CA SER A 65 2.62 -5.27 -13.91
C SER A 65 2.24 -5.48 -15.38
N SER A 66 1.05 -5.03 -15.82
CA SER A 66 0.67 -5.16 -17.24
C SER A 66 1.57 -4.34 -18.15
N ASP A 67 2.07 -3.20 -17.66
CA ASP A 67 2.94 -2.31 -18.42
C ASP A 67 4.33 -2.91 -18.71
N LYS A 68 4.73 -3.96 -17.99
CA LYS A 68 6.02 -4.66 -18.21
C LYS A 68 5.99 -5.65 -19.36
N ALA A 69 4.82 -5.90 -19.97
CA ALA A 69 4.68 -6.75 -21.16
C ALA A 69 4.93 -6.00 -22.48
N ALA A 70 5.85 -5.04 -22.48
CA ALA A 70 6.10 -4.22 -23.64
C ALA A 70 7.13 -4.89 -24.58
N GLY A 71 6.68 -5.28 -25.78
CA GLY A 71 7.51 -5.95 -26.79
C GLY A 71 8.75 -5.16 -27.24
N GLY A 72 9.62 -5.79 -28.02
CA GLY A 72 10.97 -5.28 -28.34
C GLY A 72 11.04 -3.83 -28.87
N LEU A 73 10.00 -3.37 -29.58
CA LEU A 73 9.93 -1.99 -30.08
C LEU A 73 9.72 -0.95 -28.98
N THR A 74 8.94 -1.26 -27.94
CA THR A 74 8.72 -0.35 -26.82
C THR A 74 10.00 -0.08 -26.04
N ARG A 75 10.91 -1.07 -25.97
CA ARG A 75 12.22 -0.91 -25.33
C ARG A 75 13.09 0.15 -26.01
N LEU A 76 12.96 0.29 -27.33
CA LEU A 76 13.68 1.29 -28.11
C LEU A 76 13.12 2.70 -27.86
N VAL A 77 11.79 2.82 -27.84
CA VAL A 77 11.08 4.07 -27.53
C VAL A 77 11.40 4.54 -26.10
N VAL A 78 11.35 3.64 -25.13
CA VAL A 78 11.71 3.94 -23.72
C VAL A 78 13.15 4.45 -23.63
N ARG A 79 14.12 3.79 -24.29
CA ARG A 79 15.53 4.20 -24.24
C ARG A 79 15.77 5.61 -24.77
N LEU A 80 15.00 6.04 -25.77
CA LEU A 80 15.09 7.39 -26.33
C LEU A 80 14.39 8.44 -25.46
N LEU A 81 13.24 8.11 -24.87
CA LEU A 81 12.45 9.07 -24.10
C LEU A 81 12.87 9.19 -22.62
N THR A 82 13.52 8.17 -22.05
CA THR A 82 14.01 8.15 -20.65
C THR A 82 14.84 9.39 -20.25
N PRO A 83 15.86 9.85 -21.01
CA PRO A 83 16.65 11.02 -20.62
C PRO A 83 15.85 12.34 -20.58
N CYS A 84 14.82 12.48 -21.41
CA CYS A 84 13.92 13.62 -21.37
C CYS A 84 12.98 13.54 -20.17
N PHE A 85 12.42 12.36 -19.88
CA PHE A 85 11.56 12.13 -18.72
C PHE A 85 12.31 12.32 -17.39
N LEU A 86 13.53 11.80 -17.26
CA LEU A 86 14.35 11.98 -16.05
C LEU A 86 14.66 13.46 -15.80
N ARG A 87 15.00 14.23 -16.85
CA ARG A 87 15.22 15.68 -16.75
C ARG A 87 13.97 16.44 -16.31
N LYS A 88 12.79 16.02 -16.78
CA LYS A 88 11.52 16.64 -16.42
C LYS A 88 11.09 16.25 -15.00
N ALA A 89 11.19 14.98 -14.63
CA ALA A 89 10.94 14.47 -13.28
C ALA A 89 11.85 15.12 -12.21
N ALA A 90 13.11 15.37 -12.54
CA ALA A 90 14.03 16.09 -11.65
C ALA A 90 13.68 17.58 -11.47
N LYS A 91 12.95 18.19 -12.42
CA LYS A 91 12.51 19.59 -12.36
C LYS A 91 11.12 19.76 -11.73
N ASP A 92 10.19 18.90 -12.10
CA ASP A 92 8.76 19.03 -11.78
C ASP A 92 8.35 18.17 -10.57
N GLY A 93 9.25 17.30 -10.08
CA GLY A 93 8.93 16.27 -9.11
C GLY A 93 8.26 15.06 -9.79
N VAL A 94 8.61 13.85 -9.34
CA VAL A 94 7.87 12.64 -9.73
C VAL A 94 6.51 12.71 -9.02
N ASP A 95 5.39 12.52 -9.74
CA ASP A 95 4.06 12.34 -9.15
C ASP A 95 4.17 11.42 -7.94
N SER A 96 4.00 12.00 -6.75
CA SER A 96 4.69 11.46 -5.59
C SER A 96 4.05 10.13 -5.19
N LEU A 97 4.89 9.10 -5.14
CA LEU A 97 4.55 7.82 -4.52
C LEU A 97 4.41 7.98 -2.99
N ASP A 98 4.30 9.20 -2.48
CA ASP A 98 4.12 9.51 -1.06
C ASP A 98 2.86 8.88 -0.50
N TRP A 99 1.78 8.79 -1.29
CA TRP A 99 0.58 8.07 -0.84
C TRP A 99 0.89 6.60 -0.49
N MET A 100 1.90 5.99 -1.14
CA MET A 100 2.30 4.61 -0.94
C MET A 100 3.40 4.48 0.12
N PHE A 101 4.42 5.36 0.10
CA PHE A 101 5.61 5.27 0.96
C PHE A 101 5.57 6.16 2.20
N ALA A 102 4.83 7.27 2.16
CA ALA A 102 4.64 8.16 3.31
C ALA A 102 3.37 7.82 4.12
N HIS A 103 2.76 6.65 3.87
CA HIS A 103 1.64 6.18 4.68
C HIS A 103 2.06 6.00 6.14
N ARG A 104 1.23 6.53 7.06
CA ARG A 104 1.48 6.53 8.50
C ARG A 104 0.32 5.84 9.20
N ILE A 105 0.65 4.96 10.14
CA ILE A 105 -0.32 4.36 11.06
C ILE A 105 -0.19 5.10 12.39
N GLU A 106 -1.26 5.76 12.81
CA GLU A 106 -1.27 6.50 14.07
C GLU A 106 -1.37 5.53 15.26
N TRP A 107 -0.22 5.30 15.89
CA TRP A 107 -0.10 4.40 17.04
C TRP A 107 -0.46 5.07 18.38
N ALA A 108 -0.30 6.39 18.48
CA ALA A 108 -0.31 7.12 19.74
C ALA A 108 -1.72 7.48 20.25
N GLU A 109 -2.75 7.43 19.41
CA GLU A 109 -4.10 7.78 19.81
C GLU A 109 -4.72 6.64 20.65
N ARG A 110 -4.53 6.73 21.97
CA ARG A 110 -5.47 6.11 22.92
C ARG A 110 -6.70 6.98 22.87
N THR A 111 -7.70 6.62 22.05
CA THR A 111 -9.04 7.18 22.23
C THR A 111 -9.46 6.85 23.65
N GLY A 112 -9.48 7.88 24.50
CA GLY A 112 -9.67 7.75 25.94
C GLY A 112 -10.97 7.05 26.26
N LEU A 113 -10.87 5.87 26.84
CA LEU A 113 -11.88 5.31 27.73
C LEU A 113 -11.15 5.00 29.03
N GLY A 114 -11.35 5.88 30.02
CA GLY A 114 -10.74 5.72 31.34
C GLY A 114 -10.65 7.00 32.19
N ALA A 115 -11.76 7.74 32.33
CA ALA A 115 -12.16 8.44 33.56
C ALA A 115 -13.68 8.59 33.54
#